data_AF-A0A1V4TPB0-F1
#
_entry.id   AF-A0A1V4TPB0-F1
#
_cell.length_a   1.000
_cell.length_b   1.000
_cell.length_c   1.000
_cell.angle_alpha   90.00
_cell.angle_beta   90.00
_cell.angle_gamma   90.00
#
_symmetry.space_group_name_H-M   'P 1'
#
loop_
_entity.id
_entity.type
_entity.pdbx_description
1 polymer ?
#
loop_
_entity_poly.entity_id
_entity_poly.type
_entity_poly.pdbx_seq_one_letter_code
_entity_poly.pdbx_strand_id
1 'polypeptide(L)'
;MKRLTVILMVLVLCSAALSAGCTGIPGMPKIGSSGSASPAATEPTGMAGTSWTGTFMTTWSGGGHDVRMELVQTKNMVTGSYEYNGGTITGTVQGNRLSGTWTEDNGASKGPVAFDMAPDGKTFSGWWDYEGSDFAETIKGDPTWTGIRVA
;
A
#
# COMPACT_ATOMS: atom_id res chain seq x y z
N MET A 1 -6.58 -32.72 -25.48
CA MET A 1 -5.82 -32.12 -26.61
C MET A 1 -4.72 -31.30 -25.94
N LYS A 2 -3.42 -31.67 -25.92
CA LYS A 2 -2.45 -31.75 -27.05
C LYS A 2 -2.64 -30.50 -27.95
N ARG A 3 -1.72 -29.53 -28.06
CA ARG A 3 -0.24 -29.62 -28.09
C ARG A 3 0.49 -28.33 -27.63
N LEU A 4 1.71 -28.53 -27.10
CA LEU A 4 3.00 -27.87 -27.40
C LEU A 4 3.03 -26.36 -27.77
N THR A 5 3.73 -25.49 -27.03
CA THR A 5 5.20 -25.24 -26.99
C THR A 5 5.61 -24.04 -27.84
N VAL A 6 6.02 -22.94 -27.20
CA VAL A 6 7.10 -22.06 -27.69
C VAL A 6 7.95 -21.62 -26.48
N ILE A 7 9.11 -22.26 -26.33
CA ILE A 7 10.24 -21.77 -25.53
C ILE A 7 11.30 -21.32 -26.54
N LEU A 8 11.75 -20.05 -26.51
CA LEU A 8 13.15 -19.64 -26.78
C LEU A 8 13.34 -18.09 -26.73
N MET A 9 14.46 -17.64 -26.13
CA MET A 9 15.42 -16.58 -26.57
C MET A 9 14.92 -15.21 -27.13
N VAL A 10 15.55 -14.03 -27.00
CA VAL A 10 16.73 -13.40 -26.31
C VAL A 10 16.41 -11.88 -26.17
N LEU A 11 17.15 -10.92 -25.58
CA LEU A 11 18.55 -10.73 -25.11
C LEU A 11 18.56 -10.37 -23.59
N VAL A 12 19.65 -10.35 -22.79
CA VAL A 12 21.09 -9.99 -22.93
C VAL A 12 21.40 -8.49 -22.81
N LEU A 13 22.03 -8.14 -21.67
CA LEU A 13 22.89 -6.98 -21.37
C LEU A 13 22.46 -5.58 -21.88
N CYS A 14 22.04 -4.72 -20.94
CA CYS A 14 22.34 -3.29 -21.05
C CYS A 14 23.70 -3.03 -20.38
N SER A 15 24.71 -2.74 -21.19
CA SER A 15 26.11 -2.67 -20.77
C SER A 15 26.44 -1.41 -19.95
N ALA A 16 27.46 -1.52 -19.10
CA ALA A 16 28.01 -0.41 -18.35
C ALA A 16 28.47 0.76 -19.25
N ALA A 17 28.12 1.99 -18.86
CA ALA A 17 28.76 3.19 -19.38
C ALA A 17 29.99 3.53 -18.53
N LEU A 18 31.16 3.61 -19.16
CA LEU A 18 32.41 4.01 -18.51
C LEU A 18 32.55 5.54 -18.45
N SER A 19 33.33 5.96 -17.44
CA SER A 19 34.23 7.13 -17.45
C SER A 19 33.69 8.53 -17.78
N ALA A 20 33.83 9.43 -16.81
CA ALA A 20 34.82 10.50 -16.92
C ALA A 20 35.22 10.98 -15.51
N GLY A 21 36.51 11.10 -15.24
CA GLY A 21 36.99 11.72 -14.01
C GLY A 21 37.10 13.24 -14.17
N CYS A 22 36.71 14.00 -13.16
CA CYS A 22 37.05 15.41 -13.04
C CYS A 22 38.10 15.56 -11.95
N THR A 23 39.28 16.04 -12.33
CA THR A 23 40.38 16.39 -11.42
C THR A 23 39.98 17.55 -10.51
N GLY A 24 40.46 17.52 -9.26
CA GLY A 24 40.03 18.48 -8.24
C GLY A 24 40.48 19.93 -8.48
N ILE A 25 39.65 20.87 -8.04
CA ILE A 25 39.96 22.30 -7.97
C ILE A 25 40.30 22.64 -6.51
N PRO A 26 41.52 23.09 -6.17
CA PRO A 26 41.85 23.54 -4.82
C PRO A 26 41.39 24.99 -4.60
N GLY A 27 40.59 25.20 -3.54
CA GLY A 27 40.37 26.52 -2.95
C GLY A 27 39.09 27.24 -3.38
N MET A 28 38.03 27.07 -2.58
CA MET A 28 36.97 28.07 -2.43
C MET A 28 36.41 28.05 -0.99
N PRO A 29 35.89 29.18 -0.47
CA PRO A 29 35.57 29.31 0.95
C PRO A 29 34.41 28.42 1.40
N LYS A 30 34.41 28.08 2.69
CA LYS A 30 33.35 27.32 3.37
C LYS A 30 32.09 28.18 3.53
N ILE A 31 31.27 28.26 2.48
CA ILE A 31 29.96 28.94 2.54
C ILE A 31 29.04 28.14 3.49
N GLY A 32 28.40 28.85 4.42
CA GLY A 32 27.67 28.23 5.51
C GLY A 32 26.50 27.36 5.07
N SER A 33 26.30 26.25 5.78
CA SER A 33 25.08 25.44 5.72
C SER A 33 23.92 26.27 6.27
N SER A 34 23.25 27.03 5.40
CA SER A 34 21.98 27.66 5.73
C SER A 34 20.87 26.62 5.58
N GLY A 35 20.64 25.88 6.66
CA GLY A 35 19.54 24.93 6.73
C GLY A 35 18.22 25.67 6.65
N SER A 36 17.65 25.77 5.45
CA SER A 36 16.25 26.12 5.28
C SER A 36 15.39 24.93 5.73
N ALA A 37 15.17 24.85 7.04
CA ALA A 37 14.25 23.92 7.63
C ALA A 37 12.83 24.30 7.17
N SER A 38 12.38 23.69 6.06
CA SER A 38 10.96 23.65 5.73
C SER A 38 10.22 23.12 6.97
N PRO A 39 9.18 23.80 7.46
CA PRO A 39 8.47 23.35 8.64
C PRO A 39 7.95 21.95 8.38
N ALA A 40 8.36 20.99 9.22
CA ALA A 40 7.90 19.63 9.15
C ALA A 40 6.38 19.64 9.32
N ALA A 41 5.66 19.52 8.21
CA ALA A 41 4.23 19.25 8.25
C ALA A 41 4.09 17.92 8.97
N THR A 42 3.51 17.96 10.18
CA THR A 42 3.25 16.78 10.99
C THR A 42 2.35 15.85 10.19
N GLU A 43 2.96 14.91 9.47
CA GLU A 43 2.19 13.90 8.78
C GLU A 43 1.35 13.17 9.83
N PRO A 44 0.07 12.89 9.54
CA PRO A 44 -0.77 12.12 10.44
C PRO A 44 -0.28 10.68 10.47
N THR A 45 0.75 10.47 11.29
CA THR A 45 1.32 9.20 11.63
C THR A 45 0.21 8.33 12.20
N GLY A 46 0.06 7.12 11.64
CA GLY A 46 -0.85 6.13 12.22
C GLY A 46 -0.54 5.97 13.71
N MET A 47 -1.58 5.87 14.54
CA MET A 47 -1.41 5.74 15.99
C MET A 47 -0.50 4.52 16.28
N ALA A 48 0.52 4.71 17.13
CA ALA A 48 1.67 3.82 17.36
C ALA A 48 2.84 3.87 16.34
N GLY A 49 2.88 4.83 15.42
CA GLY A 49 4.07 5.09 14.59
C GLY A 49 4.21 4.19 13.36
N THR A 50 3.27 3.27 13.14
CA THR A 50 3.32 2.34 12.00
C THR A 50 2.55 2.88 10.81
N SER A 51 3.22 2.94 9.66
CA SER A 51 2.58 3.27 8.38
C SER A 51 1.71 2.11 7.88
N TRP A 52 0.62 2.43 7.19
CA TRP A 52 -0.13 1.47 6.38
C TRP A 52 0.64 1.01 5.13
N THR A 53 1.71 1.69 4.73
CA THR A 53 2.59 1.22 3.63
C THR A 53 3.15 -0.17 3.95
N GLY A 54 3.04 -1.12 3.02
CA GLY A 54 3.60 -2.46 3.14
C GLY A 54 2.82 -3.51 2.35
N THR A 55 3.27 -4.77 2.45
CA THR A 55 2.54 -5.94 1.95
C THR A 55 1.82 -6.64 3.08
N PHE A 56 0.57 -6.99 2.86
CA PHE A 56 -0.24 -7.82 3.75
C PHE A 56 -0.69 -9.09 3.00
N MET A 57 -0.76 -10.21 3.71
CA MET A 57 -1.52 -11.38 3.29
C MET A 57 -2.89 -11.29 3.97
N THR A 58 -3.98 -11.36 3.20
CA THR A 58 -5.32 -11.00 3.67
C THR A 58 -6.35 -12.08 3.37
N THR A 59 -7.39 -12.14 4.19
CA THR A 59 -8.56 -13.02 3.99
C THR A 59 -9.83 -12.24 4.29
N TRP A 60 -10.94 -12.60 3.66
CA TRP A 60 -12.26 -12.08 4.02
C TRP A 60 -13.34 -13.16 3.98
N SER A 61 -14.43 -12.95 4.71
CA SER A 61 -15.60 -13.85 4.65
C SER A 61 -16.15 -13.94 3.23
N GLY A 62 -16.17 -15.15 2.66
CA GLY A 62 -16.51 -15.41 1.25
C GLY A 62 -15.29 -15.54 0.32
N GLY A 63 -14.14 -14.95 0.67
CA GLY A 63 -12.86 -15.15 0.01
C GLY A 63 -12.25 -16.50 0.39
N GLY A 64 -12.36 -17.50 -0.49
CA GLY A 64 -11.93 -18.88 -0.21
C GLY A 64 -10.42 -19.13 -0.19
N HIS A 65 -9.57 -18.10 -0.09
CA HIS A 65 -8.12 -18.19 -0.14
C HIS A 65 -7.44 -16.92 0.41
N ASP A 66 -6.18 -17.05 0.81
CA ASP A 66 -5.31 -15.93 1.17
C ASP A 66 -4.96 -15.11 -0.08
N VAL A 67 -4.99 -13.78 0.02
CA VAL A 67 -4.74 -12.84 -1.08
C VAL A 67 -3.72 -11.78 -0.66
N ARG A 68 -2.68 -11.58 -1.48
CA ARG A 68 -1.70 -10.52 -1.30
C ARG A 68 -2.35 -9.16 -1.56
N MET A 69 -2.12 -8.23 -0.63
CA MET A 69 -2.51 -6.83 -0.71
C MET A 69 -1.26 -5.96 -0.53
N GLU A 70 -1.10 -4.95 -1.37
CA GLU A 70 -0.02 -3.96 -1.28
C GLU A 70 -0.63 -2.57 -1.06
N LEU A 71 -0.24 -1.93 0.03
CA LEU A 71 -0.72 -0.60 0.42
C LEU A 71 0.43 0.40 0.41
N VAL A 72 0.12 1.66 0.06
CA VAL A 72 1.03 2.80 0.10
C VAL A 72 0.31 3.96 0.79
N GLN A 73 0.88 4.42 1.91
CA GLN A 73 0.43 5.62 2.61
C GLN A 73 1.23 6.86 2.18
N THR A 74 0.55 7.98 1.99
CA THR A 74 1.13 9.32 1.87
C THR A 74 0.30 10.28 2.71
N LYS A 75 0.89 10.83 3.78
CA LYS A 75 0.16 11.58 4.82
C LYS A 75 -1.01 10.78 5.37
N ASN A 76 -2.24 11.29 5.32
CA ASN A 76 -3.45 10.58 5.71
C ASN A 76 -4.05 9.72 4.58
N MET A 77 -3.56 9.78 3.35
CA MET A 77 -4.14 9.00 2.24
C MET A 77 -3.46 7.64 2.14
N VAL A 78 -4.24 6.59 1.91
CA VAL A 78 -3.74 5.26 1.54
C VAL A 78 -4.36 4.87 0.21
N THR A 79 -3.52 4.35 -0.69
CA THR A 79 -3.91 3.69 -1.94
C THR A 79 -3.26 2.33 -2.00
N GLY A 80 -3.91 1.35 -2.61
CA GLY A 80 -3.32 0.03 -2.79
C GLY A 80 -4.11 -0.88 -3.71
N SER A 81 -3.58 -2.08 -3.91
CA SER A 81 -4.20 -3.13 -4.73
C SER A 81 -4.11 -4.50 -4.06
N TYR A 82 -4.99 -5.41 -4.45
CA TYR A 82 -4.96 -6.81 -4.03
C TYR A 82 -5.24 -7.73 -5.24
N GLU A 83 -4.69 -8.95 -5.22
CA GLU A 83 -4.61 -9.80 -6.42
C GLU A 83 -5.98 -10.33 -6.92
N TYR A 84 -7.00 -10.34 -6.07
CA TYR A 84 -8.35 -10.81 -6.41
C TYR A 84 -9.12 -9.77 -7.25
N ASN A 85 -9.68 -10.20 -8.39
CA ASN A 85 -10.53 -9.41 -9.30
C ASN A 85 -9.99 -8.02 -9.73
N GLY A 86 -8.66 -7.81 -9.71
CA GLY A 86 -8.06 -6.50 -9.96
C GLY A 86 -8.36 -5.48 -8.85
N GLY A 87 -8.47 -5.98 -7.62
CA GLY A 87 -8.87 -5.24 -6.43
C GLY A 87 -8.04 -3.99 -6.17
N THR A 88 -8.72 -2.89 -5.83
CA THR A 88 -8.07 -1.66 -5.35
C THR A 88 -8.70 -1.17 -4.06
N ILE A 89 -7.92 -0.45 -3.25
CA ILE A 89 -8.38 0.27 -2.06
C ILE A 89 -7.89 1.71 -2.14
N THR A 90 -8.77 2.66 -1.84
CA THR A 90 -8.41 4.06 -1.58
C THR A 90 -9.12 4.53 -0.32
N GLY A 91 -8.40 5.16 0.61
CA GLY A 91 -8.98 5.62 1.86
C GLY A 91 -8.15 6.65 2.61
N THR A 92 -8.65 7.03 3.78
CA THR A 92 -8.03 7.99 4.69
C THR A 92 -7.77 7.38 6.07
N VAL A 93 -6.67 7.80 6.70
CA VAL A 93 -6.21 7.33 8.01
C VAL A 93 -6.57 8.33 9.10
N GLN A 94 -7.21 7.86 10.16
CA GLN A 94 -7.47 8.59 11.40
C GLN A 94 -7.13 7.69 12.59
N GLY A 95 -6.14 8.08 13.40
CA GLY A 95 -5.64 7.22 14.47
C GLY A 95 -5.02 5.93 13.92
N ASN A 96 -5.48 4.77 14.38
CA ASN A 96 -5.10 3.46 13.86
C ASN A 96 -6.05 2.93 12.78
N ARG A 97 -7.07 3.70 12.36
CA ARG A 97 -8.11 3.27 11.41
C ARG A 97 -7.87 3.82 10.01
N LEU A 98 -7.92 2.95 9.01
CA LEU A 98 -8.10 3.29 7.60
C LEU A 98 -9.59 3.18 7.28
N SER A 99 -10.17 4.17 6.59
CA SER A 99 -11.55 4.12 6.11
C SER A 99 -11.65 4.69 4.70
N GLY A 100 -12.37 4.01 3.81
CA GLY A 100 -12.39 4.32 2.38
C GLY A 100 -13.30 3.42 1.57
N THR A 101 -12.88 3.13 0.34
CA THR A 101 -13.62 2.37 -0.66
C THR A 101 -12.73 1.31 -1.28
N TRP A 102 -13.29 0.12 -1.49
CA TRP A 102 -12.70 -0.96 -2.30
C TRP A 102 -13.39 -1.02 -3.67
N THR A 103 -12.67 -1.53 -4.69
CA THR A 103 -13.22 -1.78 -6.03
C THR A 103 -12.66 -3.06 -6.63
N GLU A 104 -13.48 -3.83 -7.33
CA GLU A 104 -13.12 -5.01 -8.13
C GLU A 104 -13.78 -4.92 -9.52
N ASP A 105 -13.43 -5.85 -10.42
CA ASP A 105 -14.05 -5.98 -11.74
C ASP A 105 -13.97 -4.69 -12.58
N ASN A 106 -12.83 -3.98 -12.47
CA ASN A 106 -12.61 -2.65 -13.05
C ASN A 106 -13.59 -1.57 -12.55
N GLY A 107 -14.10 -1.71 -11.33
CA GLY A 107 -15.02 -0.76 -10.68
C GLY A 107 -16.51 -1.11 -10.84
N ALA A 108 -16.84 -2.24 -11.46
CA ALA A 108 -18.23 -2.75 -11.50
C ALA A 108 -18.71 -3.25 -10.13
N SER A 109 -17.79 -3.85 -9.36
CA SER A 109 -17.99 -4.26 -7.97
C SER A 109 -17.25 -3.26 -7.07
N LYS A 110 -17.90 -2.75 -6.02
CA LYS A 110 -17.30 -1.75 -5.12
C LYS A 110 -18.13 -1.57 -3.84
N GLY A 111 -17.53 -0.95 -2.83
CA GLY A 111 -18.24 -0.49 -1.65
C GLY A 111 -17.33 0.06 -0.57
N PRO A 112 -17.89 0.41 0.61
CA PRO A 112 -17.12 0.94 1.72
C PRO A 112 -16.23 -0.13 2.36
N VAL A 113 -15.09 0.31 2.91
CA VAL A 113 -14.16 -0.52 3.70
C VAL A 113 -13.62 0.28 4.88
N ALA A 114 -13.40 -0.39 6.01
CA ALA A 114 -12.69 0.16 7.14
C ALA A 114 -11.83 -0.92 7.82
N PHE A 115 -10.56 -0.63 8.05
CA PHE A 115 -9.60 -1.51 8.72
C PHE A 115 -9.02 -0.81 9.94
N ASP A 116 -8.96 -1.51 11.08
CA ASP A 116 -8.27 -1.06 12.29
C ASP A 116 -6.93 -1.82 12.41
N MET A 117 -5.83 -1.07 12.45
CA MET A 117 -4.49 -1.62 12.68
C MET A 117 -4.32 -2.02 14.16
N ALA A 118 -3.76 -3.20 14.40
CA ALA A 118 -3.41 -3.66 15.74
C ALA A 118 -2.25 -2.82 16.33
N PRO A 119 -2.12 -2.70 17.67
CA PRO A 119 -1.08 -1.89 18.30
C PRO A 119 0.36 -2.29 17.99
N ASP A 120 0.60 -3.50 17.47
CA ASP A 120 1.93 -3.97 17.05
C ASP A 120 2.26 -3.61 15.58
N GLY A 121 1.29 -3.08 14.83
CA GLY A 121 1.43 -2.70 13.43
C GLY A 121 1.59 -3.87 12.44
N LYS A 122 1.42 -5.13 12.90
CA LYS A 122 1.63 -6.35 12.11
C LYS A 122 0.34 -6.96 11.60
N THR A 123 -0.79 -6.68 12.23
CA THR A 123 -2.09 -7.18 11.78
C THR A 123 -3.12 -6.07 11.68
N PHE A 124 -4.12 -6.28 10.84
CA PHE A 124 -5.36 -5.49 10.87
C PHE A 124 -6.57 -6.42 10.85
N SER A 125 -7.68 -5.91 11.36
CA SER A 125 -9.01 -6.49 11.20
C SER A 125 -9.97 -5.39 10.74
N GLY A 126 -11.02 -5.75 10.01
CA GLY A 126 -12.00 -4.77 9.60
C GLY A 126 -13.18 -5.31 8.82
N TRP A 127 -13.92 -4.36 8.27
CA TRP A 127 -15.24 -4.54 7.68
C TRP A 127 -15.24 -4.01 6.26
N TRP A 128 -16.05 -4.65 5.42
CA TRP A 128 -16.36 -4.20 4.08
C TRP A 128 -17.83 -4.50 3.82
N ASP A 129 -18.39 -3.81 2.84
CA ASP A 129 -19.72 -4.10 2.32
C ASP A 129 -19.80 -3.65 0.86
N TYR A 130 -20.91 -3.94 0.18
CA TYR A 130 -21.19 -3.43 -1.16
C TYR A 130 -21.76 -2.00 -1.11
N GLU A 131 -21.62 -1.27 -2.22
CA GLU A 131 -22.27 0.02 -2.41
C GLU A 131 -23.79 -0.10 -2.26
N GLY A 132 -24.38 0.75 -1.43
CA GLY A 132 -25.82 0.77 -1.13
C GLY A 132 -26.23 0.06 0.17
N SER A 133 -25.34 -0.71 0.79
CA SER A 133 -25.56 -1.30 2.13
C SER A 133 -25.46 -0.27 3.25
N ASP A 134 -26.10 -0.55 4.40
CA ASP A 134 -25.93 0.22 5.63
C ASP A 134 -24.61 -0.17 6.34
N PHE A 135 -23.50 0.38 5.84
CA PHE A 135 -22.19 0.13 6.42
C PHE A 135 -22.06 0.57 7.89
N ALA A 136 -22.91 1.49 8.36
CA ALA A 136 -22.93 1.90 9.76
C ALA A 136 -23.53 0.82 10.68
N GLU A 137 -24.39 -0.06 10.14
CA GLU A 137 -24.79 -1.30 10.81
C GLU A 137 -23.69 -2.36 10.70
N THR A 138 -23.10 -2.54 9.51
CA THR A 138 -22.05 -3.56 9.26
C THR A 138 -20.86 -3.44 10.21
N ILE A 139 -20.40 -2.22 10.53
CA ILE A 139 -19.30 -1.99 11.48
C ILE A 139 -19.64 -2.25 12.96
N LYS A 140 -20.89 -2.60 13.29
CA LYS A 140 -21.29 -3.03 14.65
C LYS A 140 -21.08 -4.54 14.87
N GLY A 141 -20.98 -5.31 13.78
CA GLY A 141 -20.69 -6.74 13.81
C GLY A 141 -19.19 -7.03 13.96
N ASP A 142 -18.84 -8.31 13.97
CA ASP A 142 -17.43 -8.73 13.97
C ASP A 142 -16.72 -8.38 12.65
N PRO A 143 -15.43 -7.99 12.68
CA PRO A 143 -14.66 -7.75 11.47
C PRO A 143 -14.48 -9.04 10.66
N THR A 144 -14.81 -8.98 9.37
CA THR A 144 -14.78 -10.13 8.47
C THR A 144 -13.63 -10.11 7.46
N TRP A 145 -12.86 -9.03 7.37
CA TRP A 145 -11.61 -8.94 6.60
C TRP A 145 -10.43 -8.84 7.56
N THR A 146 -9.42 -9.68 7.41
CA THR A 146 -8.18 -9.63 8.21
C THR A 146 -6.95 -9.56 7.34
N GLY A 147 -5.85 -9.05 7.89
CA GLY A 147 -4.56 -9.01 7.21
C GLY A 147 -3.38 -9.18 8.16
N ILE A 148 -2.34 -9.85 7.68
CA ILE A 148 -1.05 -10.03 8.36
C ILE A 148 0.04 -9.43 7.47
N ARG A 149 0.82 -8.50 8.02
CA ARG A 149 1.95 -7.87 7.32
C ARG A 149 3.07 -8.89 7.07
N VAL A 150 3.55 -8.94 5.83
CA VAL A 150 4.62 -9.86 5.39
C VAL A 150 5.83 -9.14 4.79
N ALA A 151 5.72 -7.85 4.45
CA ALA A 151 6.83 -6.97 4.07
C ALA A 151 6.49 -5.49 4.39
#